data_AF-A0A2P0NZB0-F1
#
_entry.id   AF-A0A2P0NZB0-F1
#
_cell.length_a   1.000
_cell.length_b   1.000
_cell.length_c   1.000
_cell.angle_alpha   90.00
_cell.angle_beta   90.00
_cell.angle_gamma   90.00
#
_symmetry.space_group_name_H-M   'P 1'
#
loop_
_entity.id
_entity.type
_entity.pdbx_description
1 polymer ?
#
loop_
_entity_poly.entity_id
_entity_poly.type
_entity_poly.pdbx_seq_one_letter_code
_entity_poly.pdbx_strand_id
1 'polypeptide(L)'
;MSSFASLGVALLAATVSCEQTPPSTGTTSLREEAQKKDILIGSGAINPNYLNDTRFATVLAEQFNSLSPENEMKWTFLNPAEGQYNWRAIDQLVDFAEHHDIVVKGHGLISSCCNPDYLLAITDADASRAAMKAHFEAVMHRYHGKVDRWDVVTEVLETMGGGLQHNYFYNVTGPDYIADAFRIAHAADPSAKLFLNENQVEALPGKRQELYDLVSGLVAKGVPIDGVALQMHITEVAVVPGVITEMVDSYHALGLEVAIAELDVHTLNNTLETEIYGAVIEEALDAGITDISFWGFADVHAYTWIPGAKPLMFDENYKAKTGFYAAHKALSDFVATCQ
;
A
#
# COMPACT_ATOMS: atom_id res chain seq x y z
N MET A 1 -47.71 -41.25 -45.89
CA MET A 1 -47.09 -40.64 -44.69
C MET A 1 -45.61 -40.93 -44.77
N SER A 2 -44.82 -39.99 -45.30
CA SER A 2 -43.38 -40.14 -45.46
C SER A 2 -42.72 -38.96 -44.76
N SER A 3 -42.11 -39.21 -43.60
CA SER A 3 -41.41 -38.20 -42.81
C SER A 3 -39.93 -38.20 -43.22
N PHE A 4 -39.44 -37.08 -43.74
CA PHE A 4 -38.02 -36.84 -43.96
C PHE A 4 -37.44 -36.22 -42.68
N ALA A 5 -36.47 -36.90 -42.06
CA ALA A 5 -35.69 -36.36 -40.96
C ALA A 5 -34.49 -35.58 -41.52
N SER A 6 -34.47 -34.26 -41.30
CA SER A 6 -33.31 -33.41 -41.59
C SER A 6 -32.30 -33.52 -40.46
N LEU A 7 -31.08 -34.00 -40.75
CA LEU A 7 -29.92 -33.89 -39.87
C LEU A 7 -29.41 -32.45 -39.90
N GLY A 8 -29.57 -31.71 -38.80
CA GLY A 8 -28.90 -30.43 -38.59
C GLY A 8 -27.49 -30.66 -38.05
N VAL A 9 -26.47 -30.27 -38.81
CA VAL A 9 -25.08 -30.21 -38.33
C VAL A 9 -24.93 -28.91 -37.53
N ALA A 10 -24.79 -29.01 -36.21
CA ALA A 10 -24.42 -27.89 -35.36
C ALA A 10 -22.91 -27.65 -35.49
N LEU A 11 -22.51 -26.56 -36.17
CA LEU A 11 -21.14 -26.04 -36.07
C LEU A 11 -20.98 -25.41 -34.68
N LEU A 12 -20.18 -26.02 -33.81
CA LEU A 12 -19.61 -25.31 -32.66
C LEU A 12 -18.55 -24.34 -33.19
N ALA A 13 -18.87 -23.05 -33.22
CA ALA A 13 -17.87 -22.01 -33.35
C ALA A 13 -17.07 -21.95 -32.04
N ALA A 14 -15.83 -22.42 -32.06
CA ALA A 14 -14.88 -22.16 -30.99
C ALA A 14 -14.56 -20.66 -31.00
N THR A 15 -15.12 -19.90 -30.06
CA THR A 15 -14.68 -18.53 -29.78
C THR A 15 -13.26 -18.62 -29.21
N VAL A 16 -12.26 -18.37 -30.06
CA VAL A 16 -10.91 -18.07 -29.60
C VAL A 16 -11.02 -16.75 -28.85
N SER A 17 -11.07 -16.80 -27.52
CA SER A 17 -10.89 -15.61 -26.71
C SER A 17 -9.44 -15.18 -26.92
N CYS A 18 -9.26 -14.08 -27.64
CA CYS A 18 -7.95 -13.47 -27.79
C CYS A 18 -7.59 -12.91 -26.41
N GLU A 19 -6.83 -13.65 -25.60
CA GLU A 19 -6.19 -13.09 -24.41
C GLU A 19 -5.33 -11.93 -24.87
N GLN A 20 -5.81 -10.71 -24.63
CA GLN A 20 -5.12 -9.50 -25.05
C GLN A 20 -3.96 -9.26 -24.10
N THR A 21 -2.76 -9.65 -24.52
CA THR A 21 -1.51 -9.32 -23.84
C THR A 21 -1.46 -7.81 -23.55
N PRO A 22 -1.01 -7.38 -22.36
CA PRO A 22 -0.86 -5.97 -22.07
C PRO A 22 0.02 -5.23 -23.09
N PRO A 23 -0.22 -3.93 -23.32
CA PRO A 23 0.66 -3.13 -24.16
C PRO A 23 2.09 -3.14 -23.62
N SER A 24 3.07 -3.38 -24.50
CA SER A 24 4.48 -3.26 -24.12
C SER A 24 4.81 -1.80 -23.77
N THR A 25 5.61 -1.62 -22.71
CA THR A 25 6.16 -0.31 -22.31
C THR A 25 7.37 0.08 -23.16
N GLY A 26 8.01 -0.86 -23.86
CA GLY A 26 9.28 -0.62 -24.56
C GLY A 26 10.48 -0.42 -23.63
N THR A 27 10.33 -0.71 -22.33
CA THR A 27 11.38 -0.67 -21.29
C THR A 27 11.54 -2.06 -20.67
N THR A 28 12.60 -2.27 -19.89
CA THR A 28 12.58 -3.31 -18.83
C THR A 28 11.47 -3.02 -17.82
N SER A 29 11.02 -4.02 -17.07
CA SER A 29 10.00 -3.77 -16.05
C SER A 29 10.58 -3.02 -14.84
N LEU A 30 9.72 -2.32 -14.09
CA LEU A 30 10.13 -1.67 -12.84
C LEU A 30 10.75 -2.69 -11.87
N ARG A 31 10.13 -3.85 -11.71
CA ARG A 31 10.61 -4.98 -10.91
C ARG A 31 12.00 -5.45 -11.32
N GLU A 32 12.25 -5.62 -12.62
CA GLU A 32 13.56 -6.04 -13.13
C GLU A 32 14.65 -5.01 -12.83
N GLU A 33 14.35 -3.72 -12.91
CA GLU A 33 15.29 -2.67 -12.52
C GLU A 33 15.53 -2.64 -11.01
N ALA A 34 14.46 -2.67 -10.21
CA ALA A 34 14.52 -2.63 -8.75
C ALA A 34 15.32 -3.80 -8.16
N GLN A 35 15.18 -5.00 -8.72
CA GLN A 35 15.89 -6.21 -8.28
C GLN A 35 17.42 -6.07 -8.37
N LYS A 36 17.96 -5.19 -9.21
CA LYS A 36 19.41 -5.00 -9.35
C LYS A 36 20.07 -4.42 -8.08
N LYS A 37 19.29 -3.81 -7.19
CA LYS A 37 19.74 -3.25 -5.90
C LYS A 37 18.82 -3.64 -4.73
N ASP A 38 18.13 -4.78 -4.82
CA ASP A 38 17.24 -5.30 -3.76
C ASP A 38 16.16 -4.29 -3.30
N ILE A 39 15.63 -3.49 -4.23
CA ILE A 39 14.57 -2.52 -3.98
C ILE A 39 13.20 -3.21 -4.09
N LEU A 40 12.31 -2.91 -3.13
CA LEU A 40 10.89 -3.20 -3.25
C LEU A 40 10.21 -2.07 -4.01
N ILE A 41 9.68 -2.41 -5.19
CA ILE A 41 8.84 -1.54 -6.01
C ILE A 41 7.43 -2.17 -6.07
N GLY A 42 6.51 -1.54 -5.36
CA GLY A 42 5.21 -2.10 -5.05
C GLY A 42 4.03 -1.37 -5.69
N SER A 43 2.90 -2.05 -5.76
CA SER A 43 1.60 -1.41 -5.96
C SER A 43 0.64 -1.85 -4.86
N GLY A 44 0.18 -0.88 -4.08
CA GLY A 44 -0.91 -1.00 -3.13
C GLY A 44 -2.26 -0.79 -3.79
N ALA A 45 -3.29 -0.55 -2.98
CA ALA A 45 -4.67 -0.44 -3.43
C ALA A 45 -5.16 -1.64 -4.27
N ILE A 46 -4.65 -2.85 -4.00
CA ILE A 46 -5.02 -4.05 -4.76
C ILE A 46 -6.25 -4.68 -4.14
N ASN A 47 -7.43 -4.34 -4.66
CA ASN A 47 -8.63 -5.14 -4.41
C ASN A 47 -8.43 -6.54 -5.03
N PRO A 48 -8.57 -7.65 -4.27
CA PRO A 48 -8.34 -8.99 -4.80
C PRO A 48 -9.24 -9.35 -5.99
N ASN A 49 -10.39 -8.67 -6.17
CA ASN A 49 -11.25 -8.89 -7.32
C ASN A 49 -10.64 -8.37 -8.63
N TYR A 50 -9.70 -7.42 -8.59
CA TYR A 50 -9.00 -6.92 -9.77
C TYR A 50 -8.13 -8.01 -10.41
N LEU A 51 -7.69 -9.01 -9.64
CA LEU A 51 -6.93 -10.16 -10.13
C LEU A 51 -7.74 -11.06 -11.09
N ASN A 52 -9.06 -10.89 -11.16
CA ASN A 52 -9.89 -11.58 -12.15
C ASN A 52 -9.76 -10.99 -13.56
N ASP A 53 -9.27 -9.75 -13.68
CA ASP A 53 -8.83 -9.18 -14.95
C ASP A 53 -7.41 -9.68 -15.24
N THR A 54 -7.28 -10.56 -16.23
CA THR A 54 -5.99 -11.14 -16.60
C THR A 54 -4.99 -10.09 -17.06
N ARG A 55 -5.43 -8.96 -17.62
CA ARG A 55 -4.55 -7.85 -18.01
C ARG A 55 -4.00 -7.13 -16.79
N PHE A 56 -4.85 -6.85 -15.80
CA PHE A 56 -4.44 -6.29 -14.52
C PHE A 56 -3.40 -7.18 -13.84
N ALA A 57 -3.73 -8.46 -13.68
CA ALA A 57 -2.87 -9.45 -13.03
C ALA A 57 -1.51 -9.59 -13.74
N THR A 58 -1.51 -9.59 -15.08
CA THR A 58 -0.27 -9.67 -15.87
C THR A 58 0.60 -8.44 -15.66
N VAL A 59 0.05 -7.22 -15.77
CA VAL A 59 0.84 -6.00 -15.57
C VAL A 59 1.36 -5.89 -14.14
N LEU A 60 0.53 -6.25 -13.15
CA LEU A 60 0.94 -6.27 -11.74
C LEU A 60 2.16 -7.17 -11.53
N ALA A 61 2.10 -8.41 -12.03
CA ALA A 61 3.18 -9.39 -11.88
C ALA A 61 4.46 -9.03 -12.68
N GLU A 62 4.29 -8.41 -13.85
CA GLU A 62 5.41 -7.95 -14.68
C GLU A 62 6.16 -6.78 -14.05
N GLN A 63 5.42 -5.79 -13.51
CA GLN A 63 6.00 -4.51 -13.10
C GLN A 63 6.40 -4.44 -11.63
N PHE A 64 5.77 -5.19 -10.72
CA PHE A 64 5.95 -4.99 -9.28
C PHE A 64 6.41 -6.25 -8.57
N ASN A 65 7.26 -6.10 -7.55
CA ASN A 65 7.72 -7.18 -6.67
C ASN A 65 7.18 -7.06 -5.24
N SER A 66 6.35 -6.06 -4.97
CA SER A 66 5.60 -5.92 -3.72
C SER A 66 4.14 -5.56 -4.00
N LEU A 67 3.22 -5.94 -3.12
CA LEU A 67 1.83 -5.46 -3.17
C LEU A 67 1.23 -5.26 -1.77
N SER A 68 0.14 -4.49 -1.70
CA SER A 68 -0.71 -4.40 -0.50
C SER A 68 -2.20 -4.36 -0.86
N PRO A 69 -3.08 -4.93 -0.01
CA PRO A 69 -4.52 -4.81 -0.20
C PRO A 69 -4.98 -3.35 0.01
N GLU A 70 -6.06 -2.96 -0.67
CA GLU A 70 -6.63 -1.62 -0.53
C GLU A 70 -7.35 -1.44 0.80
N ASN A 71 -8.24 -2.40 1.10
CA ASN A 71 -9.14 -2.32 2.26
C ASN A 71 -9.31 -3.68 2.95
N GLU A 72 -8.97 -4.77 2.27
CA GLU A 72 -9.37 -6.11 2.67
C GLU A 72 -8.69 -6.61 3.95
N MET A 73 -7.61 -5.97 4.39
CA MET A 73 -6.98 -6.21 5.70
C MET A 73 -7.40 -5.20 6.78
N LYS A 74 -8.19 -4.16 6.47
CA LYS A 74 -8.78 -3.28 7.48
C LYS A 74 -9.86 -4.04 8.25
N TRP A 75 -10.02 -3.72 9.53
CA TRP A 75 -10.73 -4.55 10.51
C TRP A 75 -12.15 -4.96 10.08
N THR A 76 -13.00 -4.04 9.63
CA THR A 76 -14.38 -4.38 9.20
C THR A 76 -14.42 -5.34 8.02
N PHE A 77 -13.47 -5.24 7.08
CA PHE A 77 -13.46 -6.06 5.88
C PHE A 77 -12.98 -7.49 6.18
N LEU A 78 -11.99 -7.60 7.07
CA LEU A 78 -11.39 -8.89 7.43
C LEU A 78 -12.13 -9.60 8.54
N ASN A 79 -12.58 -8.88 9.58
CA ASN A 79 -13.26 -9.44 10.74
C ASN A 79 -14.55 -8.67 11.07
N PRO A 80 -15.60 -8.75 10.21
CA PRO A 80 -16.83 -7.97 10.32
C PRO A 80 -17.70 -8.30 11.55
N ALA A 81 -17.61 -9.53 12.06
CA ALA A 81 -18.25 -9.96 13.30
C ALA A 81 -17.24 -10.71 14.16
N GLU A 82 -17.30 -10.59 15.47
CA GLU A 82 -16.29 -11.15 16.39
C GLU A 82 -15.99 -12.62 16.08
N GLY A 83 -14.72 -12.94 15.82
CA GLY A 83 -14.26 -14.29 15.46
C GLY A 83 -14.67 -14.82 14.08
N GLN A 84 -15.45 -14.06 13.29
CA GLN A 84 -15.84 -14.42 11.93
C GLN A 84 -15.00 -13.63 10.92
N TYR A 85 -14.06 -14.33 10.28
CA TYR A 85 -13.10 -13.73 9.37
C TYR A 85 -13.40 -14.03 7.90
N ASN A 86 -13.22 -13.03 7.05
CA ASN A 86 -13.29 -13.13 5.60
C ASN A 86 -11.90 -13.38 4.99
N TRP A 87 -11.36 -14.58 5.21
CA TRP A 87 -10.01 -14.92 4.75
C TRP A 87 -9.87 -15.01 3.24
N ARG A 88 -10.96 -15.35 2.53
CA ARG A 88 -10.93 -15.67 1.10
C ARG A 88 -10.28 -14.57 0.25
N ALA A 89 -10.59 -13.31 0.53
CA ALA A 89 -10.09 -12.18 -0.26
C ALA A 89 -8.58 -12.03 -0.11
N ILE A 90 -8.07 -12.09 1.12
CA ILE A 90 -6.63 -11.98 1.37
C ILE A 90 -5.88 -13.24 0.98
N ASP A 91 -6.45 -14.43 1.20
CA ASP A 91 -5.86 -15.69 0.73
C ASP A 91 -5.64 -15.65 -0.80
N GLN A 92 -6.61 -15.16 -1.57
CA GLN A 92 -6.47 -14.98 -3.02
C GLN A 92 -5.30 -14.04 -3.38
N LEU A 93 -5.15 -12.93 -2.65
CA LEU A 93 -4.08 -11.96 -2.89
C LEU A 93 -2.70 -12.53 -2.55
N VAL A 94 -2.60 -13.23 -1.42
CA VAL A 94 -1.37 -13.87 -0.96
C VAL A 94 -0.98 -15.04 -1.87
N ASP A 95 -1.93 -15.86 -2.32
CA ASP A 95 -1.68 -16.94 -3.27
C ASP A 95 -1.16 -16.40 -4.62
N PHE A 96 -1.71 -15.27 -5.10
CA PHE A 96 -1.20 -14.59 -6.28
C PHE A 96 0.24 -14.09 -6.06
N ALA A 97 0.50 -13.48 -4.90
CA ALA A 97 1.82 -12.97 -4.57
C ALA A 97 2.87 -14.08 -4.52
N GLU A 98 2.57 -15.19 -3.82
CA GLU A 98 3.44 -16.37 -3.76
C GLU A 98 3.68 -16.99 -5.15
N HIS A 99 2.67 -17.04 -6.01
CA HIS A 99 2.80 -17.59 -7.37
C HIS A 99 3.73 -16.76 -8.28
N HIS A 100 3.83 -15.45 -8.01
CA HIS A 100 4.59 -14.51 -8.83
C HIS A 100 5.86 -13.99 -8.13
N ASP A 101 6.27 -14.59 -7.01
CA ASP A 101 7.42 -14.16 -6.20
C ASP A 101 7.34 -12.67 -5.80
N ILE A 102 6.15 -12.23 -5.38
CA ILE A 102 5.84 -10.87 -4.92
C ILE A 102 5.72 -10.90 -3.39
N VAL A 103 6.31 -9.94 -2.70
CA VAL A 103 6.15 -9.79 -1.24
C VAL A 103 4.85 -9.05 -0.91
N VAL A 104 4.22 -9.40 0.21
CA VAL A 104 2.98 -8.77 0.65
C VAL A 104 3.27 -7.85 1.83
N LYS A 105 2.86 -6.58 1.70
CA LYS A 105 2.75 -5.64 2.81
C LYS A 105 1.32 -5.69 3.37
N GLY A 106 1.19 -5.82 4.68
CA GLY A 106 -0.10 -5.76 5.36
C GLY A 106 -0.56 -4.33 5.58
N HIS A 107 -1.79 -4.00 5.16
CA HIS A 107 -2.36 -2.66 5.25
C HIS A 107 -3.86 -2.69 5.62
N GLY A 108 -4.32 -2.18 6.76
CA GLY A 108 -3.58 -1.78 7.96
C GLY A 108 -4.32 -2.31 9.19
N LEU A 109 -3.57 -2.69 10.23
CA LEU A 109 -4.13 -3.37 11.40
C LEU A 109 -5.03 -2.45 12.24
N ILE A 110 -4.68 -1.16 12.32
CA ILE A 110 -5.46 -0.10 12.98
C ILE A 110 -5.59 1.09 12.03
N SER A 111 -6.83 1.54 11.86
CA SER A 111 -7.17 2.74 11.10
C SER A 111 -8.25 3.55 11.85
N SER A 112 -8.32 4.84 11.56
CA SER A 112 -9.39 5.74 12.03
C SER A 112 -10.76 5.35 11.46
N CYS A 113 -10.79 4.73 10.28
CA CYS A 113 -12.00 4.24 9.64
C CYS A 113 -12.19 2.73 9.84
N CYS A 114 -13.31 2.24 9.31
CA CYS A 114 -13.37 0.84 8.89
C CYS A 114 -13.26 -0.16 10.05
N ASN A 115 -13.87 0.20 11.17
CA ASN A 115 -13.95 -0.59 12.42
C ASN A 115 -15.36 -1.19 12.58
N PRO A 116 -15.50 -2.48 12.95
CA PRO A 116 -16.80 -3.16 12.96
C PRO A 116 -17.63 -2.83 14.21
N ASP A 117 -18.96 -2.95 14.11
CA ASP A 117 -19.90 -2.56 15.18
C ASP A 117 -19.61 -3.24 16.52
N TYR A 118 -19.20 -4.51 16.53
CA TYR A 118 -18.88 -5.21 17.78
C TYR A 118 -17.65 -4.64 18.49
N LEU A 119 -16.66 -4.16 17.72
CA LEU A 119 -15.49 -3.48 18.28
C LEU A 119 -15.92 -2.13 18.85
N LEU A 120 -16.68 -1.35 18.07
CA LEU A 120 -17.15 -0.03 18.47
C LEU A 120 -18.08 -0.06 19.70
N ALA A 121 -18.75 -1.18 19.96
CA ALA A 121 -19.57 -1.39 21.15
C ALA A 121 -18.76 -1.60 22.45
N ILE A 122 -17.46 -1.91 22.35
CA ILE A 122 -16.58 -2.11 23.51
C ILE A 122 -16.16 -0.74 24.06
N THR A 123 -16.57 -0.44 25.29
CA THR A 123 -16.24 0.82 25.99
C THR A 123 -15.22 0.64 27.13
N ASP A 124 -14.88 -0.60 27.45
CA ASP A 124 -13.86 -0.93 28.44
C ASP A 124 -12.47 -1.00 27.79
N ALA A 125 -11.51 -0.34 28.44
CA ALA A 125 -10.14 -0.20 27.95
C ALA A 125 -9.39 -1.53 27.84
N ASP A 126 -9.58 -2.45 28.80
CA ASP A 126 -8.90 -3.74 28.80
C ASP A 126 -9.53 -4.69 27.77
N ALA A 127 -10.85 -4.68 27.65
CA ALA A 127 -11.58 -5.41 26.62
C ALA A 127 -11.20 -4.94 25.20
N SER A 128 -11.00 -3.64 24.99
CA SER A 128 -10.58 -3.10 23.68
C SER A 128 -9.16 -3.57 23.30
N ARG A 129 -8.23 -3.56 24.27
CA ARG A 129 -6.88 -4.13 24.09
C ARG A 129 -6.92 -5.64 23.82
N ALA A 130 -7.78 -6.37 24.51
CA ALA A 130 -7.97 -7.80 24.29
C ALA A 130 -8.51 -8.09 22.88
N ALA A 131 -9.45 -7.29 22.38
CA ALA A 131 -9.95 -7.40 21.01
C ALA A 131 -8.86 -7.12 19.97
N MET A 132 -8.05 -6.06 20.18
CA MET A 132 -6.89 -5.74 19.34
C MET A 132 -5.90 -6.90 19.30
N LYS A 133 -5.56 -7.45 20.46
CA LYS A 133 -4.67 -8.62 20.57
C LYS A 133 -5.21 -9.83 19.82
N ALA A 134 -6.48 -10.18 20.04
CA ALA A 134 -7.10 -11.32 19.37
C ALA A 134 -7.13 -11.14 17.84
N HIS A 135 -7.38 -9.92 17.37
CA HIS A 135 -7.36 -9.60 15.95
C HIS A 135 -5.97 -9.73 15.35
N PHE A 136 -4.96 -9.13 15.98
CA PHE A 136 -3.58 -9.15 15.47
C PHE A 136 -3.02 -10.58 15.49
N GLU A 137 -3.23 -11.34 16.56
CA GLU A 137 -2.82 -12.74 16.63
C GLU A 137 -3.49 -13.57 15.52
N ALA A 138 -4.78 -13.40 15.25
CA ALA A 138 -5.44 -14.16 14.20
C ALA A 138 -4.89 -13.84 12.81
N VAL A 139 -4.68 -12.57 12.49
CA VAL A 139 -4.24 -12.12 11.17
C VAL A 139 -2.75 -12.39 10.96
N MET A 140 -1.90 -11.96 11.89
CA MET A 140 -0.45 -12.08 11.77
C MET A 140 -0.01 -13.54 11.86
N HIS A 141 -0.59 -14.39 12.73
CA HIS A 141 -0.23 -15.81 12.74
C HIS A 141 -0.64 -16.54 11.45
N ARG A 142 -1.78 -16.17 10.84
CA ARG A 142 -2.22 -16.78 9.58
C ARG A 142 -1.25 -16.47 8.44
N TYR A 143 -0.75 -15.24 8.39
CA TYR A 143 0.11 -14.74 7.32
C TYR A 143 1.59 -14.67 7.69
N HIS A 144 1.99 -15.28 8.81
CA HIS A 144 3.38 -15.34 9.25
C HIS A 144 4.27 -15.94 8.15
N GLY A 145 5.33 -15.22 7.78
CA GLY A 145 6.24 -15.59 6.70
C GLY A 145 5.70 -15.38 5.28
N LYS A 146 4.46 -14.88 5.13
CA LYS A 146 3.83 -14.50 3.85
C LYS A 146 3.65 -12.99 3.71
N VAL A 147 3.51 -12.29 4.84
CA VAL A 147 3.50 -10.84 4.95
C VAL A 147 4.74 -10.44 5.75
N ASP A 148 5.60 -9.60 5.16
CA ASP A 148 6.92 -9.27 5.72
C ASP A 148 6.93 -7.97 6.54
N ARG A 149 5.96 -7.10 6.30
CA ARG A 149 5.81 -5.83 7.01
C ARG A 149 4.35 -5.38 7.12
N TRP A 150 4.06 -4.63 8.16
CA TRP A 150 2.70 -4.20 8.51
C TRP A 150 2.64 -2.70 8.77
N ASP A 151 1.63 -2.05 8.20
CA ASP A 151 1.11 -0.80 8.74
C ASP A 151 0.32 -1.14 10.01
N VAL A 152 0.95 -0.94 11.17
CA VAL A 152 0.33 -1.26 12.46
C VAL A 152 -0.74 -0.23 12.81
N VAL A 153 -0.40 1.06 12.63
CA VAL A 153 -1.31 2.19 12.82
C VAL A 153 -1.20 3.13 11.63
N THR A 154 -2.33 3.43 11.03
CA THR A 154 -2.44 4.35 9.88
C THR A 154 -3.21 5.61 10.28
N GLU A 155 -2.72 6.78 9.85
CA GLU A 155 -3.34 8.10 10.01
C GLU A 155 -3.71 8.42 11.46
N VAL A 156 -2.68 8.46 12.31
CA VAL A 156 -2.86 8.69 13.75
C VAL A 156 -3.04 10.18 14.08
N LEU A 157 -2.55 11.07 13.22
CA LEU A 157 -2.66 12.52 13.37
C LEU A 157 -3.88 13.07 12.62
N GLU A 158 -4.45 14.16 13.12
CA GLU A 158 -5.47 14.93 12.38
C GLU A 158 -4.97 15.27 10.97
N THR A 159 -5.86 15.19 9.96
CA THR A 159 -5.45 15.26 8.55
C THR A 159 -4.65 16.52 8.23
N MET A 160 -5.00 17.65 8.84
CA MET A 160 -4.34 18.95 8.63
C MET A 160 -3.30 19.29 9.72
N GLY A 161 -2.89 18.31 10.52
CA GLY A 161 -2.14 18.53 11.76
C GLY A 161 -3.00 19.10 12.88
N GLY A 162 -2.43 19.16 14.08
CA GLY A 162 -3.14 19.56 15.30
C GLY A 162 -3.18 18.48 16.38
N GLY A 163 -2.35 17.45 16.25
CA GLY A 163 -2.23 16.36 17.23
C GLY A 163 -2.96 15.07 16.84
N LEU A 164 -3.07 14.15 17.80
CA LEU A 164 -3.66 12.82 17.59
C LEU A 164 -5.17 12.92 17.28
N GLN A 165 -5.63 12.11 16.33
CA GLN A 165 -7.05 11.93 16.09
C GLN A 165 -7.73 11.31 17.29
N HIS A 166 -8.90 11.85 17.66
CA HIS A 166 -9.77 11.28 18.69
C HIS A 166 -10.65 10.15 18.12
N ASN A 167 -10.01 9.14 17.51
CA ASN A 167 -10.69 7.95 16.97
C ASN A 167 -11.21 7.02 18.09
N TYR A 168 -11.86 5.91 17.72
CA TYR A 168 -12.38 4.92 18.68
C TYR A 168 -11.30 4.47 19.70
N PHE A 169 -10.12 4.08 19.22
CA PHE A 169 -9.05 3.57 20.06
C PHE A 169 -8.55 4.62 21.04
N TYR A 170 -8.34 5.86 20.59
CA TYR A 170 -7.96 6.98 21.45
C TYR A 170 -9.02 7.20 22.54
N ASN A 171 -10.30 7.26 22.18
CA ASN A 171 -11.38 7.57 23.11
C ASN A 171 -11.58 6.48 24.19
N VAL A 172 -11.36 5.20 23.83
CA VAL A 172 -11.56 4.07 24.75
C VAL A 172 -10.31 3.75 25.57
N THR A 173 -9.13 3.81 24.94
CA THR A 173 -7.88 3.31 25.55
C THR A 173 -6.85 4.39 25.88
N GLY A 174 -7.09 5.63 25.45
CA GLY A 174 -6.17 6.76 25.60
C GLY A 174 -5.07 6.77 24.53
N PRO A 175 -4.20 7.81 24.52
CA PRO A 175 -3.16 7.99 23.49
C PRO A 175 -2.13 6.85 23.43
N ASP A 176 -1.92 6.11 24.52
CA ASP A 176 -0.96 5.01 24.55
C ASP A 176 -1.39 3.78 23.72
N TYR A 177 -2.60 3.77 23.14
CA TYR A 177 -3.08 2.72 22.24
C TYR A 177 -2.11 2.42 21.09
N ILE A 178 -1.37 3.43 20.63
CA ILE A 178 -0.38 3.31 19.57
C ILE A 178 0.75 2.41 20.07
N ALA A 179 1.32 2.71 21.23
CA ALA A 179 2.39 1.92 21.83
C ALA A 179 1.92 0.49 22.16
N ASP A 180 0.67 0.33 22.59
CA ASP A 180 0.07 -0.97 22.84
C ASP A 180 -0.07 -1.78 21.54
N ALA A 181 -0.55 -1.16 20.45
CA ALA A 181 -0.69 -1.81 19.14
C ALA A 181 0.66 -2.35 18.63
N PHE A 182 1.72 -1.54 18.65
CA PHE A 182 3.06 -1.99 18.23
C PHE A 182 3.59 -3.14 19.09
N ARG A 183 3.41 -3.08 20.43
CA ARG A 183 3.85 -4.18 21.31
C ARG A 183 3.05 -5.46 21.07
N ILE A 184 1.75 -5.34 20.82
CA ILE A 184 0.89 -6.48 20.51
C ILE A 184 1.29 -7.09 19.16
N ALA A 185 1.51 -6.26 18.13
CA ALA A 185 1.93 -6.71 16.80
C ALA A 185 3.28 -7.43 16.86
N HIS A 186 4.27 -6.85 17.54
CA HIS A 186 5.57 -7.48 17.73
C HIS A 186 5.48 -8.80 18.50
N ALA A 187 4.58 -8.91 19.48
CA ALA A 187 4.38 -10.17 20.19
C ALA A 187 3.71 -11.25 19.32
N ALA A 188 2.86 -10.86 18.37
CA ALA A 188 2.19 -11.78 17.45
C ALA A 188 3.13 -12.27 16.33
N ASP A 189 3.99 -11.40 15.81
CA ASP A 189 5.05 -11.78 14.87
C ASP A 189 6.31 -10.92 15.09
N PRO A 190 7.30 -11.43 15.84
CA PRO A 190 8.56 -10.73 16.07
C PRO A 190 9.47 -10.62 14.84
N SER A 191 9.15 -11.32 13.75
CA SER A 191 9.95 -11.36 12.52
C SER A 191 9.51 -10.35 11.46
N ALA A 192 8.26 -9.86 11.55
CA ALA A 192 7.74 -8.85 10.64
C ALA A 192 8.17 -7.44 11.05
N LYS A 193 8.41 -6.58 10.06
CA LYS A 193 8.69 -5.16 10.31
C LYS A 193 7.40 -4.38 10.58
N LEU A 194 7.45 -3.44 11.51
CA LEU A 194 6.28 -2.70 11.99
C LEU A 194 6.42 -1.20 11.68
N PHE A 195 5.47 -0.68 10.89
CA PHE A 195 5.47 0.69 10.41
C PHE A 195 4.30 1.51 10.97
N LEU A 196 4.55 2.79 11.22
CA LEU A 196 3.52 3.82 11.37
C LEU A 196 3.33 4.50 10.01
N ASN A 197 2.12 4.48 9.46
CA ASN A 197 1.80 4.99 8.13
C ASN A 197 1.03 6.31 8.22
N GLU A 198 1.54 7.39 7.62
CA GLU A 198 0.97 8.73 7.78
C GLU A 198 1.01 9.56 6.49
N ASN A 199 0.04 10.45 6.36
CA ASN A 199 -0.22 11.23 5.14
C ASN A 199 0.06 12.72 5.33
N GLN A 200 0.20 13.45 4.22
CA GLN A 200 0.32 14.91 4.20
C GLN A 200 1.58 15.48 4.89
N VAL A 201 2.48 14.66 5.43
CA VAL A 201 3.70 15.13 6.12
C VAL A 201 4.77 15.64 5.14
N GLU A 202 4.73 15.17 3.91
CA GLU A 202 5.46 15.71 2.77
C GLU A 202 5.05 17.16 2.46
N ALA A 203 3.77 17.51 2.65
CA ALA A 203 3.20 18.81 2.30
C ALA A 203 3.05 19.78 3.49
N LEU A 204 2.90 19.25 4.71
CA LEU A 204 2.59 20.03 5.91
C LEU A 204 3.74 19.96 6.93
N PRO A 205 4.65 20.96 6.96
CA PRO A 205 5.78 20.96 7.89
C PRO A 205 5.40 20.85 9.38
N GLY A 206 4.25 21.43 9.77
CA GLY A 206 3.74 21.31 11.14
C GLY A 206 3.37 19.86 11.49
N LYS A 207 2.59 19.20 10.62
CA LYS A 207 2.21 17.79 10.80
C LYS A 207 3.41 16.86 10.75
N ARG A 208 4.41 17.17 9.89
CA ARG A 208 5.69 16.45 9.85
C ARG A 208 6.41 16.47 11.20
N GLN A 209 6.48 17.64 11.85
CA GLN A 209 7.09 17.75 13.18
C GLN A 209 6.28 16.99 14.23
N GLU A 210 4.95 17.06 14.19
CA GLU A 210 4.08 16.29 15.09
C GLU A 210 4.32 14.78 14.97
N LEU A 211 4.49 14.28 13.74
CA LEU A 211 4.80 12.87 13.49
C LEU A 211 6.18 12.49 14.05
N TYR A 212 7.20 13.32 13.81
CA TYR A 212 8.54 13.08 14.35
C TYR A 212 8.54 13.06 15.89
N ASP A 213 7.85 14.00 16.54
CA ASP A 213 7.75 14.07 18.00
C ASP A 213 7.04 12.83 18.57
N LEU A 214 5.98 12.36 17.91
CA LEU A 214 5.29 11.12 18.27
C LEU A 214 6.23 9.90 18.14
N VAL A 215 6.84 9.72 16.97
CA VAL A 215 7.69 8.56 16.67
C VAL A 215 8.93 8.52 17.56
N SER A 216 9.62 9.65 17.72
CA SER A 216 10.77 9.75 18.64
C SER A 216 10.37 9.44 20.09
N GLY A 217 9.17 9.84 20.52
CA GLY A 217 8.59 9.47 21.80
C GLY A 217 8.33 7.97 21.95
N LEU A 218 7.86 7.29 20.90
CA LEU A 218 7.67 5.83 20.89
C LEU A 218 9.02 5.11 20.99
N VAL A 219 10.02 5.53 20.22
CA VAL A 219 11.39 5.00 20.27
C VAL A 219 11.98 5.18 21.67
N ALA A 220 11.86 6.38 22.26
CA ALA A 220 12.35 6.65 23.63
C ALA A 220 11.67 5.79 24.71
N LYS A 221 10.42 5.37 24.47
CA LYS A 221 9.66 4.43 25.34
C LYS A 221 9.98 2.95 25.06
N GLY A 222 10.90 2.64 24.15
CA GLY A 222 11.26 1.27 23.76
C GLY A 222 10.12 0.51 23.09
N VAL A 223 9.26 1.21 22.34
CA VAL A 223 8.22 0.59 21.52
C VAL A 223 8.88 -0.07 20.30
N PRO A 224 8.50 -1.31 19.93
CA PRO A 224 9.08 -2.00 18.77
C PRO A 224 8.49 -1.43 17.47
N ILE A 225 9.04 -0.31 17.01
CA ILE A 225 8.75 0.29 15.71
C ILE A 225 10.00 0.16 14.86
N ASP A 226 9.84 -0.29 13.62
CA ASP A 226 10.95 -0.50 12.68
C ASP A 226 11.04 0.64 11.66
N GLY A 227 9.94 1.34 11.38
CA GLY A 227 9.96 2.41 10.40
C GLY A 227 8.73 3.31 10.35
N VAL A 228 8.83 4.32 9.48
CA VAL A 228 7.75 5.24 9.13
C VAL A 228 7.44 5.12 7.65
N ALA A 229 6.17 4.90 7.33
CA ALA A 229 5.66 4.81 5.98
C ALA A 229 4.99 6.13 5.59
N LEU A 230 5.54 6.81 4.58
CA LEU A 230 5.01 8.05 4.05
C LEU A 230 4.02 7.70 2.94
N GLN A 231 2.74 8.06 3.09
CA GLN A 231 1.74 7.76 2.06
C GLN A 231 2.12 8.40 0.72
N MET A 232 2.50 9.69 0.73
CA MET A 232 2.91 10.43 -0.47
C MET A 232 1.77 10.64 -1.49
N HIS A 233 0.58 10.93 -0.99
CA HIS A 233 -0.58 11.33 -1.79
C HIS A 233 -0.47 12.78 -2.27
N ILE A 234 0.11 13.01 -3.46
CA ILE A 234 0.43 14.37 -3.91
C ILE A 234 -0.77 15.02 -4.61
N THR A 235 -1.11 16.25 -4.21
CA THR A 235 -2.25 17.01 -4.78
C THR A 235 -1.81 18.35 -5.33
N GLU A 236 -1.87 18.53 -6.65
CA GLU A 236 -1.65 19.79 -7.40
C GLU A 236 -0.31 20.54 -7.19
N VAL A 237 0.45 20.24 -6.14
CA VAL A 237 1.68 20.93 -5.74
C VAL A 237 2.74 19.88 -5.48
N ALA A 238 3.86 19.99 -6.19
CA ALA A 238 5.00 19.10 -6.02
C ALA A 238 5.60 19.21 -4.62
N VAL A 239 6.16 18.09 -4.13
CA VAL A 239 6.96 18.07 -2.91
C VAL A 239 8.13 19.04 -3.06
N VAL A 240 8.42 19.81 -2.02
CA VAL A 240 9.56 20.72 -2.03
C VAL A 240 10.84 19.88 -2.04
N PRO A 241 11.79 20.10 -2.98
CA PRO A 241 13.01 19.31 -3.05
C PRO A 241 13.80 19.30 -1.72
N GLY A 242 14.28 18.14 -1.32
CA GLY A 242 15.04 17.91 -0.09
C GLY A 242 14.18 17.51 1.12
N VAL A 243 12.85 17.66 1.03
CA VAL A 243 11.92 17.29 2.11
C VAL A 243 11.94 15.80 2.42
N ILE A 244 12.01 14.94 1.39
CA ILE A 244 12.04 13.49 1.59
C ILE A 244 13.37 13.13 2.24
N THR A 245 14.47 13.69 1.76
CA THR A 245 15.81 13.50 2.34
C THR A 245 15.85 13.91 3.82
N GLU A 246 15.31 15.08 4.16
CA GLU A 246 15.25 15.55 5.55
C GLU A 246 14.47 14.61 6.48
N MET A 247 13.33 14.07 6.01
CA MET A 247 12.56 13.10 6.77
C MET A 247 13.34 11.80 6.96
N VAL A 248 13.96 11.30 5.89
CA VAL A 248 14.77 10.07 5.92
C VAL A 248 15.93 10.20 6.90
N ASP A 249 16.71 11.28 6.81
CA ASP A 249 17.82 11.55 7.74
C ASP A 249 17.36 11.59 9.21
N SER A 250 16.19 12.21 9.45
CA SER A 250 15.62 12.34 10.80
C SER A 250 15.21 10.99 11.39
N TYR A 251 14.59 10.10 10.61
CA TYR A 251 14.18 8.77 11.08
C TYR A 251 15.36 7.78 11.14
N HIS A 252 16.31 7.86 10.20
CA HIS A 252 17.56 7.10 10.27
C HIS A 252 18.36 7.42 11.53
N ALA A 253 18.36 8.70 11.99
CA ALA A 253 18.99 9.09 13.25
C ALA A 253 18.34 8.45 14.49
N LEU A 254 17.10 7.98 14.39
CA LEU A 254 16.39 7.19 15.41
C LEU A 254 16.60 5.67 15.25
N GLY A 255 17.31 5.24 14.21
CA GLY A 255 17.50 3.82 13.86
C GLY A 255 16.30 3.20 13.15
N LEU A 256 15.43 4.00 12.54
CA LEU A 256 14.22 3.57 11.87
C LEU A 256 14.39 3.59 10.35
N GLU A 257 13.68 2.71 9.64
CA GLU A 257 13.53 2.72 8.19
C GLU A 257 12.48 3.75 7.74
N VAL A 258 12.55 4.16 6.48
CA VAL A 258 11.52 4.97 5.83
C VAL A 258 11.09 4.32 4.52
N ALA A 259 9.78 4.30 4.28
CA ALA A 259 9.18 3.79 3.05
C ALA A 259 8.29 4.86 2.40
N ILE A 260 8.16 4.83 1.08
CA ILE A 260 7.04 5.44 0.37
C ILE A 260 5.99 4.35 0.19
N ALA A 261 4.78 4.56 0.70
CA ALA A 261 3.79 3.49 0.81
C ALA A 261 2.64 3.56 -0.20
N GLU A 262 2.23 4.76 -0.60
CA GLU A 262 0.95 4.99 -1.28
C GLU A 262 1.07 6.10 -2.36
N LEU A 263 2.20 6.17 -3.07
CA LEU A 263 2.44 7.27 -4.03
C LEU A 263 1.40 7.26 -5.17
N ASP A 264 0.72 8.39 -5.32
CA ASP A 264 -0.11 8.77 -6.46
C ASP A 264 -0.10 10.31 -6.62
N VAL A 265 -0.51 10.80 -7.80
CA VAL A 265 -0.39 12.23 -8.12
C VAL A 265 -1.70 12.79 -8.69
N HIS A 266 -2.46 13.45 -7.83
CA HIS A 266 -3.74 14.05 -8.17
C HIS A 266 -3.56 15.45 -8.76
N THR A 267 -3.62 15.53 -10.09
CA THR A 267 -3.67 16.79 -10.83
C THR A 267 -4.33 16.58 -12.20
N LEU A 268 -4.85 17.65 -12.80
CA LEU A 268 -5.27 17.66 -14.21
C LEU A 268 -4.12 17.99 -15.18
N ASN A 269 -2.93 18.31 -14.65
CA ASN A 269 -1.76 18.68 -15.43
C ASN A 269 -0.80 17.50 -15.60
N ASN A 270 -0.89 16.79 -16.72
CA ASN A 270 -0.05 15.62 -17.02
C ASN A 270 1.45 15.91 -17.00
N THR A 271 1.87 17.14 -17.32
CA THR A 271 3.29 17.53 -17.25
C THR A 271 3.74 17.56 -15.79
N LEU A 272 2.96 18.19 -14.93
CA LEU A 272 3.23 18.23 -13.49
C LEU A 272 3.20 16.83 -12.88
N GLU A 273 2.23 16.00 -13.26
CA GLU A 273 2.16 14.59 -12.85
C GLU A 273 3.47 13.85 -13.15
N THR A 274 3.98 14.02 -14.37
CA THR A 274 5.23 13.41 -14.84
C THR A 274 6.44 13.90 -14.05
N GLU A 275 6.54 15.21 -13.82
CA GLU A 275 7.62 15.83 -13.06
C GLU A 275 7.64 15.35 -11.61
N ILE A 276 6.47 15.23 -10.97
CA ILE A 276 6.36 14.76 -9.59
C ILE A 276 6.79 13.30 -9.46
N TYR A 277 6.31 12.40 -10.34
CA TYR A 277 6.72 10.99 -10.32
C TYR A 277 8.24 10.83 -10.43
N GLY A 278 8.87 11.54 -11.37
CA GLY A 278 10.32 11.50 -11.52
C GLY A 278 11.05 12.01 -10.27
N ALA A 279 10.70 13.21 -9.80
CA ALA A 279 11.39 13.88 -8.70
C ALA A 279 11.25 13.13 -7.37
N VAL A 280 10.06 12.61 -7.05
CA VAL A 280 9.83 11.85 -5.81
C VAL A 280 10.64 10.56 -5.80
N ILE A 281 10.66 9.81 -6.91
CA ILE A 281 11.41 8.55 -6.99
C ILE A 281 12.92 8.80 -6.95
N GLU A 282 13.41 9.82 -7.66
CA GLU A 282 14.83 10.21 -7.63
C GLU A 282 15.26 10.58 -6.22
N GLU A 283 14.55 11.50 -5.56
CA GLU A 283 14.91 11.94 -4.21
C GLU A 283 14.80 10.80 -3.17
N ALA A 284 13.77 9.96 -3.27
CA ALA A 284 13.59 8.83 -2.36
C ALA A 284 14.76 7.83 -2.43
N LEU A 285 15.15 7.45 -3.65
CA LEU A 285 16.25 6.51 -3.86
C LEU A 285 17.59 7.10 -3.41
N ASP A 286 17.86 8.37 -3.73
CA ASP A 286 19.08 9.07 -3.32
C ASP A 286 19.16 9.25 -1.79
N ALA A 287 18.02 9.43 -1.12
CA ALA A 287 17.92 9.47 0.34
C ALA A 287 18.10 8.08 0.99
N GLY A 288 18.01 6.99 0.22
CA GLY A 288 18.21 5.63 0.70
C GLY A 288 16.92 4.85 0.99
N ILE A 289 15.76 5.30 0.51
CA ILE A 289 14.51 4.53 0.58
C ILE A 289 14.59 3.36 -0.42
N THR A 290 14.46 2.14 0.08
CA THR A 290 14.43 0.91 -0.74
C THR A 290 13.07 0.22 -0.76
N ASP A 291 12.04 0.79 -0.13
CA ASP A 291 10.65 0.34 -0.19
C ASP A 291 9.76 1.48 -0.71
N ILE A 292 9.33 1.35 -1.96
CA ILE A 292 8.53 2.34 -2.67
C ILE A 292 7.30 1.66 -3.25
N SER A 293 6.12 2.09 -2.86
CA SER A 293 4.85 1.56 -3.34
C SER A 293 3.93 2.69 -3.81
N PHE A 294 3.20 2.41 -4.89
CA PHE A 294 2.19 3.30 -5.46
C PHE A 294 0.79 2.93 -4.95
N TRP A 295 -0.15 3.88 -4.85
CA TRP A 295 -1.52 3.56 -4.44
C TRP A 295 -2.41 3.14 -5.62
N GLY A 296 -2.15 1.92 -6.09
CA GLY A 296 -2.63 1.42 -7.38
C GLY A 296 -1.67 1.80 -8.50
N PHE A 297 -1.82 1.15 -9.66
CA PHE A 297 -0.96 1.42 -10.82
C PHE A 297 -1.71 1.81 -12.09
N ALA A 298 -2.99 1.45 -12.22
CA ALA A 298 -3.77 1.68 -13.44
C ALA A 298 -5.07 2.45 -13.21
N ASP A 299 -5.31 3.48 -14.03
CA ASP A 299 -6.42 4.43 -13.89
C ASP A 299 -7.82 3.79 -14.07
N VAL A 300 -7.90 2.54 -14.53
CA VAL A 300 -9.16 1.76 -14.57
C VAL A 300 -9.74 1.53 -13.17
N HIS A 301 -8.90 1.56 -12.14
CA HIS A 301 -9.28 1.41 -10.73
C HIS A 301 -8.85 2.61 -9.88
N ALA A 302 -8.55 3.76 -10.51
CA ALA A 302 -8.10 4.93 -9.77
C ALA A 302 -9.19 5.46 -8.82
N TYR A 303 -8.76 5.78 -7.61
CA TYR A 303 -9.44 6.69 -6.71
C TYR A 303 -8.87 8.10 -6.89
N THR A 304 -9.70 9.15 -6.81
CA THR A 304 -9.22 10.54 -6.83
C THR A 304 -10.23 11.50 -6.22
N TRP A 305 -9.75 12.47 -5.43
CA TRP A 305 -10.55 13.61 -4.95
C TRP A 305 -10.54 14.80 -5.91
N ILE A 306 -9.78 14.74 -7.00
CA ILE A 306 -9.84 15.72 -8.08
C ILE A 306 -10.63 15.11 -9.24
N PRO A 307 -11.89 15.57 -9.47
CA PRO A 307 -12.72 15.03 -10.54
C PRO A 307 -12.03 15.11 -11.90
N GLY A 308 -11.87 13.96 -12.55
CA GLY A 308 -11.27 13.85 -13.88
C GLY A 308 -9.74 13.67 -13.87
N ALA A 309 -9.07 13.83 -12.73
CA ALA A 309 -7.65 13.51 -12.62
C ALA A 309 -7.41 12.00 -12.82
N LYS A 310 -6.22 11.70 -13.31
CA LYS A 310 -5.74 10.36 -13.66
C LYS A 310 -4.43 10.17 -12.93
N PRO A 311 -4.45 9.73 -11.66
CA PRO A 311 -3.30 9.91 -10.78
C PRO A 311 -2.25 8.81 -10.90
N LEU A 312 -2.52 7.72 -11.64
CA LEU A 312 -1.69 6.52 -11.65
C LEU A 312 -0.80 6.42 -12.89
N MET A 313 0.18 5.53 -12.87
CA MET A 313 1.20 5.45 -13.94
C MET A 313 0.73 4.79 -15.25
N PHE A 314 -0.40 4.09 -15.24
CA PHE A 314 -0.98 3.44 -16.42
C PHE A 314 -2.41 3.94 -16.66
N ASP A 315 -2.79 4.10 -17.94
CA ASP A 315 -4.16 4.49 -18.31
C ASP A 315 -5.16 3.35 -18.12
N GLU A 316 -6.44 3.60 -18.41
CA GLU A 316 -7.51 2.61 -18.24
C GLU A 316 -7.42 1.41 -19.20
N ASN A 317 -6.50 1.47 -20.16
CA ASN A 317 -6.19 0.41 -21.10
C ASN A 317 -4.82 -0.22 -20.83
N TYR A 318 -4.23 0.02 -19.65
CA TYR A 318 -2.93 -0.47 -19.23
C TYR A 318 -1.77 0.01 -20.13
N LYS A 319 -1.91 1.14 -20.80
CA LYS A 319 -0.78 1.80 -21.48
C LYS A 319 -0.04 2.67 -20.47
N ALA A 320 1.28 2.53 -20.42
CA ALA A 320 2.13 3.38 -19.61
C ALA A 320 1.97 4.86 -20.01
N LYS A 321 1.74 5.71 -19.01
CA LYS A 321 1.69 7.17 -19.12
C LYS A 321 3.09 7.75 -18.94
N THR A 322 3.23 9.06 -19.15
CA THR A 322 4.52 9.76 -18.97
C THR A 322 5.07 9.65 -17.54
N GLY A 323 4.20 9.59 -16.52
CA GLY A 323 4.60 9.32 -15.13
C GLY A 323 5.34 7.99 -14.95
N PHE A 324 4.89 6.90 -15.61
CA PHE A 324 5.61 5.62 -15.62
C PHE A 324 7.05 5.77 -16.13
N TYR A 325 7.22 6.43 -17.27
CA TYR A 325 8.55 6.58 -17.88
C TYR A 325 9.47 7.46 -17.03
N ALA A 326 8.95 8.46 -16.32
CA ALA A 326 9.72 9.27 -15.39
C ALA A 326 10.18 8.46 -14.17
N ALA A 327 9.28 7.70 -13.54
CA ALA A 327 9.61 6.82 -12.43
C ALA A 327 10.60 5.72 -12.84
N HIS A 328 10.38 5.07 -14.00
CA HIS A 328 11.28 4.07 -14.56
C HIS A 328 12.67 4.64 -14.85
N LYS A 329 12.74 5.85 -15.42
CA LYS A 329 14.00 6.53 -15.68
C LYS A 329 14.77 6.81 -14.38
N ALA A 330 14.12 7.38 -13.37
CA ALA A 330 14.76 7.64 -12.07
C ALA A 330 15.32 6.36 -11.44
N LEU A 331 14.52 5.28 -11.44
CA LEU A 331 14.96 3.97 -10.94
C LEU A 331 16.13 3.40 -11.75
N SER A 332 16.02 3.38 -13.08
CA SER A 332 17.06 2.81 -13.96
C SER A 332 18.38 3.58 -13.90
N ASP A 333 18.32 4.91 -13.81
CA ASP A 333 19.51 5.75 -13.60
C ASP A 333 20.16 5.42 -12.24
N PHE A 334 19.36 5.35 -11.17
CA PHE A 334 19.86 5.03 -9.82
C PHE A 334 20.56 3.66 -9.77
N VAL A 335 19.98 2.63 -10.38
CA VAL A 335 20.59 1.28 -10.36
C VAL A 335 21.77 1.15 -11.33
N ALA A 336 21.87 1.99 -12.35
CA ALA A 336 23.02 2.04 -13.26
C ALA A 336 24.26 2.71 -12.62
N THR A 337 24.09 3.53 -11.58
CA THR A 337 25.23 4.08 -10.84
C THR A 337 25.97 2.96 -10.10
N CYS A 338 27.25 2.80 -10.41
CA CYS A 338 28.17 1.99 -9.62
C CYS A 338 28.41 2.73 -8.30
N GLN A 339 27.75 2.28 -7.22
CA GLN A 339 28.07 2.70 -5.86
C GLN A 339 29.22 1.86 -5.30
#